data_AF-A0A967FNG7-F1
#
_entry.id   AF-A0A967FNG7-F1
#
_cell.length_a   1.000
_cell.length_b   1.000
_cell.length_c   1.000
_cell.angle_alpha   90.00
_cell.angle_beta   90.00
_cell.angle_gamma   90.00
#
_symmetry.space_group_name_H-M   'P 1'
#
loop_
_entity.id
_entity.type
_entity.pdbx_description
1 polymer ?
#
loop_
_entity_poly.entity_id
_entity_poly.type
_entity_poly.pdbx_seq_one_letter_code
_entity_poly.pdbx_strand_id
1 'polypeptide(L)'
;MSKPVTKAQIQLKKCRRLKSKNLHQLLLYRFLHHYGYDKGKVTAKAIVDDILKLIDQYFLVSTLDDDLHHIHHGQLVWMAVPIDEYPQKGKSIAATRMKPVVLSFVNDEDIQHIAHGFDSATLRKKRIIRWSYEAYDQGALLTQLDHAILLGVCDAVVSKYVNEIQKQGKLLPTRGNVHDLSGAITHKREIITLYLEGYLTPEIAIKTNHSKDSVDRYIYDYHRVELL
;
A
#
# COMPACT_ATOMS: atom_id res chain seq x y z
N MET A 1 -14.24 61.12 -5.60
CA MET A 1 -13.60 60.69 -6.87
C MET A 1 -12.71 59.49 -6.59
N SER A 2 -12.96 58.35 -7.26
CA SER A 2 -12.11 57.16 -7.15
C SER A 2 -10.72 57.47 -7.71
N LYS A 3 -9.65 57.27 -6.92
CA LYS A 3 -8.27 57.47 -7.40
C LYS A 3 -8.04 56.63 -8.67
N PRO A 4 -7.40 57.18 -9.72
CA PRO A 4 -7.13 56.44 -10.96
C PRO A 4 -6.24 55.23 -10.66
N VAL A 5 -6.67 54.06 -11.14
CA VAL A 5 -5.99 52.78 -10.90
C VAL A 5 -4.68 52.75 -11.67
N THR A 6 -3.58 52.45 -10.99
CA THR A 6 -2.23 52.42 -11.59
C THR A 6 -2.08 51.26 -12.59
N LYS A 7 -1.18 51.41 -13.58
CA LYS A 7 -0.86 50.33 -14.56
C LYS A 7 -0.51 49.01 -13.86
N ALA A 8 0.23 49.06 -12.75
CA ALA A 8 0.58 47.88 -11.94
C ALA A 8 -0.66 47.18 -11.35
N GLN A 9 -1.61 47.93 -10.78
CA GLN A 9 -2.86 47.38 -10.25
C GLN A 9 -3.73 46.74 -11.34
N ILE A 10 -3.75 47.31 -12.55
CA ILE A 10 -4.46 46.74 -13.70
C ILE A 10 -3.84 45.40 -14.12
N GLN A 11 -2.51 45.30 -14.19
CA GLN A 11 -1.83 44.05 -14.54
C GLN A 11 -2.03 42.98 -13.46
N LEU A 12 -1.97 43.36 -12.19
CA LEU A 12 -2.21 42.43 -11.07
C LEU A 12 -3.64 41.86 -11.09
N LYS A 13 -4.64 42.68 -11.47
CA LYS A 13 -6.03 42.24 -11.67
C LYS A 13 -6.15 41.25 -12.83
N LYS A 14 -5.43 41.45 -13.93
CA LYS A 14 -5.38 40.51 -15.06
C LYS A 14 -4.75 39.17 -14.65
N CYS A 15 -3.61 39.19 -13.96
CA CYS A 15 -2.95 37.98 -13.46
C CYS A 15 -3.85 37.19 -12.50
N ARG A 16 -4.55 37.86 -11.57
CA ARG A 16 -5.50 37.19 -10.66
C ARG A 16 -6.63 36.47 -11.40
N ARG A 17 -7.19 37.08 -12.44
CA ARG A 17 -8.26 36.47 -13.27
C ARG A 17 -7.78 35.23 -14.02
N LEU A 18 -6.53 35.22 -14.48
CA LEU A 18 -5.94 34.05 -15.13
C LEU A 18 -5.64 32.95 -14.10
N LYS A 19 -5.03 33.31 -12.96
CA LYS A 19 -4.75 32.36 -11.87
C LYS A 19 -6.00 31.72 -11.30
N SER A 20 -7.15 32.40 -11.31
CA SER A 20 -8.43 31.84 -10.83
C SER A 20 -9.08 30.82 -11.78
N LYS A 21 -8.55 30.60 -12.98
CA LYS A 21 -9.01 29.55 -13.90
C LYS A 21 -8.28 28.23 -13.61
N ASN A 22 -8.52 27.66 -12.44
CA ASN A 22 -7.87 26.44 -12.01
C ASN A 22 -8.87 25.45 -11.39
N LEU A 23 -8.46 24.19 -11.25
CA LEU A 23 -9.32 23.12 -10.74
C LEU A 23 -9.79 23.40 -9.31
N HIS A 24 -8.92 23.94 -8.45
CA HIS A 24 -9.27 24.37 -7.09
C HIS A 24 -10.47 25.33 -7.10
N GLN A 25 -10.47 26.36 -7.94
CA GLN A 25 -11.54 27.34 -8.01
C GLN A 25 -12.84 26.73 -8.55
N LEU A 26 -12.75 25.79 -9.50
CA LEU A 26 -13.90 25.07 -10.03
C LEU A 26 -14.55 24.18 -8.97
N LEU A 27 -13.75 23.40 -8.23
CA LEU A 27 -14.23 22.56 -7.12
C LEU A 27 -14.85 23.43 -6.03
N LEU A 28 -14.19 24.51 -5.61
CA LEU A 28 -14.72 25.43 -4.61
C LEU A 28 -16.08 26.01 -5.02
N TYR A 29 -16.24 26.40 -6.29
CA TYR A 29 -17.53 26.85 -6.82
C TYR A 29 -18.61 25.76 -6.68
N ARG A 30 -18.29 24.50 -7.01
CA ARG A 30 -19.25 23.39 -6.86
C ARG A 30 -19.67 23.19 -5.41
N PHE A 31 -18.74 23.22 -4.46
CA PHE A 31 -19.08 23.11 -3.04
C PHE A 31 -20.04 24.21 -2.58
N LEU A 32 -19.73 25.47 -2.94
CA LEU A 32 -20.54 26.62 -2.54
C LEU A 32 -21.93 26.66 -3.18
N HIS A 33 -22.08 26.17 -4.41
CA HIS A 33 -23.31 26.37 -5.19
C HIS A 33 -24.11 25.10 -5.49
N HIS A 34 -23.51 23.92 -5.34
CA HIS A 34 -24.14 22.64 -5.71
C HIS A 34 -24.15 21.60 -4.58
N TYR A 35 -23.30 21.75 -3.55
CA TYR A 35 -23.20 20.78 -2.44
C TYR A 35 -23.61 21.35 -1.08
N GLY A 36 -24.22 22.54 -1.04
CA GLY A 36 -24.79 23.11 0.19
C GLY A 36 -23.76 23.71 1.16
N TYR A 37 -22.58 24.10 0.70
CA TYR A 37 -21.58 24.80 1.52
C TYR A 37 -21.64 26.33 1.35
N ASP A 38 -22.79 26.90 0.98
CA ASP A 38 -23.00 28.32 0.72
C ASP A 38 -22.57 29.24 1.88
N LYS A 39 -22.69 28.76 3.13
CA LYS A 39 -22.22 29.47 4.35
C LYS A 39 -20.90 28.94 4.91
N GLY A 40 -20.32 27.91 4.28
CA GLY A 40 -19.19 27.13 4.78
C GLY A 40 -17.92 27.29 3.94
N LYS A 41 -17.60 28.49 3.43
CA LYS A 41 -16.48 28.70 2.50
C LYS A 41 -15.12 28.23 3.03
N VAL A 42 -14.88 28.38 4.33
CA VAL A 42 -13.63 27.91 4.96
C VAL A 42 -13.56 26.39 4.91
N THR A 43 -14.63 25.70 5.30
CA THR A 43 -14.74 24.24 5.27
C THR A 43 -14.66 23.69 3.84
N ALA A 44 -15.37 24.32 2.90
CA ALA A 44 -15.33 23.94 1.49
C ALA A 44 -13.91 24.05 0.91
N LYS A 45 -13.17 25.11 1.27
CA LYS A 45 -11.78 25.26 0.85
C LYS A 45 -10.91 24.16 1.43
N ALA A 46 -11.03 23.85 2.72
CA ALA A 46 -10.27 22.77 3.36
C ALA A 46 -10.54 21.41 2.70
N ILE A 47 -11.79 21.10 2.37
CA ILE A 47 -12.16 19.86 1.66
C ILE A 47 -11.57 19.85 0.24
N VAL A 48 -11.62 20.97 -0.49
CA VAL A 48 -11.04 21.05 -1.83
C VAL A 48 -9.53 20.90 -1.81
N ASP A 49 -8.85 21.54 -0.85
CA ASP A 49 -7.41 21.40 -0.65
C ASP A 49 -7.04 19.94 -0.33
N ASP A 50 -7.83 19.26 0.51
CA ASP A 50 -7.65 17.85 0.83
C ASP A 50 -7.89 16.93 -0.39
N ILE A 51 -8.95 17.16 -1.18
CA ILE A 51 -9.23 16.42 -2.41
C ILE A 51 -8.09 16.57 -3.42
N LEU A 52 -7.59 17.79 -3.63
CA LEU A 52 -6.50 18.02 -4.57
C LEU A 52 -5.22 17.37 -4.09
N LYS A 53 -4.92 17.48 -2.79
CA LYS A 53 -3.78 16.78 -2.19
C LYS A 53 -3.92 15.27 -2.33
N LEU A 54 -5.12 14.72 -2.17
CA LEU A 54 -5.41 13.30 -2.38
C LEU A 54 -5.25 12.92 -3.84
N ILE A 55 -5.70 13.75 -4.79
CA ILE A 55 -5.51 13.52 -6.23
C ILE A 55 -4.01 13.50 -6.56
N ASP A 56 -3.25 14.49 -6.07
CA ASP A 56 -1.80 14.57 -6.28
C ASP A 56 -1.07 13.37 -5.65
N GLN A 57 -1.59 12.84 -4.53
CA GLN A 57 -1.07 11.64 -3.89
C GLN A 57 -1.49 10.36 -4.61
N TYR A 58 -2.73 10.27 -5.11
CA TYR A 58 -3.36 9.06 -5.65
C TYR A 58 -3.03 8.85 -7.13
N PHE A 59 -3.20 9.89 -7.94
CA PHE A 59 -2.69 9.94 -9.29
C PHE A 59 -1.29 10.54 -9.21
N LEU A 60 -0.26 9.74 -9.48
CA LEU A 60 1.12 10.21 -9.68
C LEU A 60 1.19 11.06 -10.97
N VAL A 61 0.43 12.14 -11.04
CA VAL A 61 0.27 13.02 -12.19
C VAL A 61 0.07 14.43 -11.65
N SER A 62 1.16 15.18 -11.45
CA SER A 62 1.22 16.63 -11.76
C SER A 62 2.51 17.32 -11.30
N THR A 63 3.18 17.93 -12.28
CA THR A 63 3.93 19.21 -12.26
C THR A 63 4.79 19.55 -11.04
N LEU A 64 6.04 19.08 -10.97
CA LEU A 64 7.24 19.84 -10.57
C LEU A 64 8.50 18.95 -10.66
N ASP A 65 9.65 19.59 -10.89
CA ASP A 65 10.92 19.08 -11.47
C ASP A 65 11.76 18.03 -10.69
N ASP A 66 11.25 17.18 -9.78
CA ASP A 66 12.10 16.13 -9.17
C ASP A 66 11.37 14.77 -8.98
N ASP A 67 11.58 13.90 -9.97
CA ASP A 67 11.81 12.44 -9.89
C ASP A 67 10.78 11.46 -9.30
N LEU A 68 9.48 11.77 -9.35
CA LEU A 68 8.42 10.74 -9.27
C LEU A 68 7.28 10.93 -10.30
N HIS A 69 7.43 11.85 -11.26
CA HIS A 69 6.33 12.33 -12.12
C HIS A 69 6.20 11.65 -13.50
N HIS A 70 7.07 10.69 -13.83
CA HIS A 70 6.95 9.93 -15.07
C HIS A 70 6.87 8.45 -14.74
N ILE A 71 5.71 7.84 -15.02
CA ILE A 71 5.67 6.39 -15.21
C ILE A 71 6.48 6.13 -16.48
N HIS A 72 7.65 5.54 -16.32
CA HIS A 72 8.49 5.17 -17.46
C HIS A 72 7.83 4.03 -18.24
N HIS A 73 8.21 3.85 -19.50
CA HIS A 73 7.76 2.71 -20.29
C HIS A 73 7.98 1.40 -19.52
N GLY A 74 6.93 0.57 -19.44
CA GLY A 74 6.98 -0.69 -18.71
C GLY A 74 6.71 -0.58 -17.21
N GLN A 75 6.43 0.60 -16.66
CA GLN A 75 5.98 0.76 -15.28
C GLN A 75 4.45 0.82 -15.15
N LEU A 76 3.94 0.48 -13.97
CA LEU A 76 2.51 0.56 -13.63
C LEU A 76 2.33 1.16 -12.22
N VAL A 77 1.23 1.87 -11.99
CA VAL A 77 0.85 2.32 -10.64
C VAL A 77 -0.11 1.32 -10.02
N TRP A 78 0.22 0.82 -8.83
CA TRP A 78 -0.59 -0.13 -8.08
C TRP A 78 -0.96 0.43 -6.70
N MET A 79 -2.18 0.16 -6.24
CA MET A 79 -2.59 0.51 -4.88
C MET A 79 -2.17 -0.60 -3.91
N ALA A 80 -1.20 -0.32 -3.05
CA ALA A 80 -0.67 -1.23 -2.05
C ALA A 80 -1.02 -0.78 -0.63
N VAL A 81 -0.84 -1.65 0.36
CA VAL A 81 -1.13 -1.32 1.77
C VAL A 81 0.11 -0.70 2.42
N PRO A 82 0.04 0.50 3.03
CA PRO A 82 1.19 1.09 3.73
C PRO A 82 1.80 0.14 4.77
N ILE A 83 3.12 0.21 4.97
CA ILE A 83 3.81 -0.63 5.97
C ILE A 83 3.31 -0.34 7.41
N ASP A 84 2.86 0.89 7.67
CA ASP A 84 2.32 1.31 8.96
C ASP A 84 0.80 1.04 9.12
N GLU A 85 0.16 0.43 8.11
CA GLU A 85 -1.26 0.08 8.13
C GLU A 85 -1.46 -1.36 8.63
N TYR A 86 -1.29 -1.55 9.94
CA TYR A 86 -1.43 -2.84 10.60
C TYR A 86 -2.86 -3.42 10.50
N PRO A 87 -2.99 -4.75 10.38
CA PRO A 87 -4.30 -5.40 10.35
C PRO A 87 -5.04 -5.26 11.68
N GLN A 88 -6.37 -5.23 11.60
CA GLN A 88 -7.26 -5.22 12.76
C GLN A 88 -8.37 -6.24 12.55
N LYS A 89 -8.80 -6.90 13.64
CA LYS A 89 -9.85 -7.92 13.57
C LYS A 89 -11.14 -7.33 13.00
N GLY A 90 -11.64 -7.91 11.91
CA GLY A 90 -12.88 -7.48 11.25
C GLY A 90 -12.76 -6.23 10.38
N LYS A 91 -11.55 -5.65 10.22
CA LYS A 91 -11.35 -4.51 9.33
C LYS A 91 -11.41 -4.97 7.88
N SER A 92 -12.37 -4.43 7.14
CA SER A 92 -12.53 -4.72 5.71
C SER A 92 -11.44 -4.05 4.89
N ILE A 93 -11.25 -4.53 3.65
CA ILE A 93 -10.35 -3.88 2.69
C ILE A 93 -10.78 -2.45 2.39
N ALA A 94 -12.09 -2.17 2.37
CA ALA A 94 -12.64 -0.83 2.18
C ALA A 94 -12.28 0.16 3.30
N ALA A 95 -11.97 -0.36 4.49
CA ALA A 95 -11.50 0.42 5.62
C ALA A 95 -9.96 0.45 5.74
N THR A 96 -9.24 -0.24 4.85
CA THR A 96 -7.77 -0.30 4.85
C THR A 96 -7.22 0.86 4.02
N ARG A 97 -6.30 1.64 4.59
CA ARG A 97 -5.59 2.70 3.85
C ARG A 97 -4.81 2.07 2.70
N MET A 98 -4.88 2.72 1.54
CA MET A 98 -4.14 2.32 0.35
C MET A 98 -3.17 3.44 -0.01
N LYS A 99 -2.01 3.07 -0.56
CA LYS A 99 -0.96 3.97 -1.04
C LYS A 99 -0.55 3.55 -2.45
N PRO A 100 -0.50 4.48 -3.42
CA PRO A 100 0.01 4.14 -4.74
C PRO A 100 1.52 3.88 -4.69
N VAL A 101 1.95 2.88 -5.42
CA VAL A 101 3.36 2.54 -5.67
C VAL A 101 3.58 2.31 -7.15
N VAL A 102 4.78 2.63 -7.64
CA VAL A 102 5.22 2.36 -9.00
C VAL A 102 5.91 1.00 -9.04
N LEU A 103 5.44 0.09 -9.89
CA LEU A 103 6.05 -1.23 -10.10
C LEU A 103 6.60 -1.34 -11.52
N SER A 104 7.77 -1.95 -11.68
CA SER A 104 8.35 -2.24 -12.98
C SER A 104 7.70 -3.48 -13.58
N PHE A 105 6.64 -3.31 -14.38
CA PHE A 105 5.89 -4.40 -15.01
C PHE A 105 6.68 -5.13 -16.10
N VAL A 106 7.39 -4.36 -16.92
CA VAL A 106 8.26 -4.82 -18.02
C VAL A 106 9.56 -4.05 -17.94
N ASN A 107 10.69 -4.76 -17.96
CA ASN A 107 12.02 -4.18 -18.01
C ASN A 107 12.91 -4.99 -18.99
N ASP A 108 14.14 -4.54 -19.19
CA ASP A 108 15.08 -5.21 -20.11
C ASP A 108 15.41 -6.65 -19.69
N GLU A 109 15.43 -6.94 -18.39
CA GLU A 109 15.65 -8.30 -17.88
C GLU A 109 14.53 -9.25 -18.30
N ASP A 110 13.28 -8.79 -18.28
CA ASP A 110 12.12 -9.57 -18.74
C ASP A 110 12.23 -9.84 -20.25
N ILE A 111 12.64 -8.84 -21.04
CA ILE A 111 12.81 -8.95 -22.50
C ILE A 111 13.93 -9.95 -22.83
N GLN A 112 15.07 -9.85 -22.14
CA GLN A 112 16.18 -10.80 -22.30
C GLN A 112 15.77 -12.22 -21.88
N HIS A 113 14.99 -12.37 -20.81
CA HIS A 113 14.50 -13.67 -20.37
C HIS A 113 13.57 -14.33 -21.39
N ILE A 114 12.76 -13.52 -22.10
CA ILE A 114 11.91 -14.02 -23.19
C ILE A 114 12.78 -14.46 -24.38
N ALA A 115 13.80 -13.66 -24.74
CA ALA A 115 14.67 -13.93 -25.88
C ALA A 115 15.46 -15.26 -25.79
N HIS A 116 15.74 -15.76 -24.58
CA HIS A 116 16.56 -16.96 -24.35
C HIS A 116 15.75 -18.25 -24.05
N GLY A 117 14.48 -18.33 -24.48
CA GLY A 117 13.70 -19.58 -24.44
C GLY A 117 12.49 -19.60 -23.48
N PHE A 118 12.09 -18.44 -22.94
CA PHE A 118 10.87 -18.23 -22.16
C PHE A 118 10.52 -19.32 -21.13
N ASP A 119 11.14 -19.29 -19.95
CA ASP A 119 10.62 -20.00 -18.77
C ASP A 119 9.67 -19.10 -17.96
N SER A 120 8.38 -19.39 -18.08
CA SER A 120 7.33 -18.64 -17.38
C SER A 120 7.43 -18.72 -15.85
N ALA A 121 7.90 -19.83 -15.29
CA ALA A 121 7.94 -20.01 -13.83
C ALA A 121 9.05 -19.15 -13.22
N THR A 122 10.25 -19.17 -13.81
CA THR A 122 11.37 -18.34 -13.35
C THR A 122 11.08 -16.86 -13.55
N LEU A 123 10.49 -16.45 -14.68
CA LEU A 123 10.11 -15.05 -14.92
C LEU A 123 9.10 -14.55 -13.88
N ARG A 124 8.06 -15.34 -13.58
CA ARG A 124 7.06 -14.98 -12.55
C ARG A 124 7.68 -14.83 -11.16
N LYS A 125 8.59 -15.73 -10.77
CA LYS A 125 9.32 -15.62 -9.50
C LYS A 125 10.16 -14.35 -9.42
N LYS A 126 10.89 -14.02 -10.50
CA LYS A 126 11.67 -12.77 -10.59
C LYS A 126 10.78 -11.54 -10.42
N ARG A 127 9.61 -11.52 -11.07
CA ARG A 127 8.61 -10.45 -10.92
C ARG A 127 8.07 -10.32 -9.50
N ILE A 128 7.72 -11.44 -8.84
CA ILE A 128 7.27 -11.43 -7.44
C ILE A 128 8.33 -10.81 -6.53
N ILE A 129 9.59 -11.21 -6.69
CA ILE A 129 10.71 -10.65 -5.93
C ILE A 129 10.78 -9.14 -6.18
N ARG A 130 10.90 -8.73 -7.45
CA ARG A 130 11.04 -7.32 -7.85
C ARG A 130 9.93 -6.45 -7.28
N TRP A 131 8.67 -6.80 -7.52
CA TRP A 131 7.53 -5.99 -7.08
C TRP A 131 7.36 -5.95 -5.56
N SER A 132 7.70 -7.04 -4.86
CA SER A 132 7.67 -7.05 -3.39
C SER A 132 8.65 -6.02 -2.83
N TYR A 133 9.89 -5.98 -3.34
CA TYR A 133 10.90 -5.03 -2.89
C TYR A 133 10.59 -3.60 -3.34
N GLU A 134 10.18 -3.37 -4.60
CA GLU A 134 9.79 -2.04 -5.10
C GLU A 134 8.66 -1.42 -4.27
N ALA A 135 7.64 -2.20 -3.90
CA ALA A 135 6.57 -1.73 -3.03
C ALA A 135 7.10 -1.41 -1.62
N TYR A 136 7.94 -2.29 -1.06
CA TYR A 136 8.52 -2.13 0.27
C TYR A 136 9.39 -0.89 0.38
N ASP A 137 10.26 -0.65 -0.60
CA ASP A 137 11.13 0.54 -0.67
C ASP A 137 10.31 1.83 -0.78
N GLN A 138 9.11 1.75 -1.36
CA GLN A 138 8.13 2.85 -1.40
C GLN A 138 7.25 2.91 -0.14
N GLY A 139 7.52 2.13 0.91
CA GLY A 139 6.79 2.18 2.16
C GLY A 139 5.41 1.52 2.11
N ALA A 140 5.19 0.55 1.22
CA ALA A 140 3.95 -0.22 1.11
C ALA A 140 4.22 -1.73 0.93
N LEU A 141 3.16 -2.53 1.01
CA LEU A 141 3.21 -3.98 1.01
C LEU A 141 2.16 -4.53 0.04
N LEU A 142 2.60 -5.48 -0.80
CA LEU A 142 1.72 -6.24 -1.67
C LEU A 142 1.25 -7.51 -0.97
N THR A 143 -0.02 -7.85 -1.17
CA THR A 143 -0.59 -9.16 -0.80
C THR A 143 -0.26 -10.21 -1.86
N GLN A 144 -0.40 -11.49 -1.53
CA GLN A 144 -0.28 -12.54 -2.55
C GLN A 144 -1.39 -12.46 -3.61
N LEU A 145 -2.55 -11.88 -3.27
CA LEU A 145 -3.63 -11.63 -4.23
C LEU A 145 -3.25 -10.53 -5.24
N ASP A 146 -2.57 -9.47 -4.80
CA ASP A 146 -2.05 -8.44 -5.71
C ASP A 146 -1.12 -9.07 -6.75
N HIS A 147 -0.17 -9.90 -6.31
CA HIS A 147 0.72 -10.64 -7.20
C HIS A 147 -0.06 -11.57 -8.15
N ALA A 148 -1.12 -12.22 -7.68
CA ALA A 148 -1.92 -13.13 -8.50
C ALA A 148 -2.59 -12.37 -9.65
N ILE A 149 -3.18 -11.20 -9.36
CA ILE A 149 -3.79 -10.32 -10.36
C ILE A 149 -2.73 -9.78 -11.32
N LEU A 150 -1.61 -9.25 -10.80
CA LEU A 150 -0.52 -8.71 -11.61
C LEU A 150 0.10 -9.75 -12.57
N LEU A 151 0.17 -11.01 -12.15
CA LEU A 151 0.70 -12.11 -12.97
C LEU A 151 -0.34 -12.79 -13.86
N GLY A 152 -1.64 -12.51 -13.65
CA GLY A 152 -2.74 -13.21 -14.33
C GLY A 152 -2.82 -14.71 -13.97
N VAL A 153 -2.57 -15.06 -12.71
CA VAL A 153 -2.63 -16.44 -12.19
C VAL A 153 -3.46 -16.51 -10.91
N CYS A 154 -3.75 -17.71 -10.39
CA CYS A 154 -4.40 -17.84 -9.09
C CYS A 154 -3.41 -17.64 -7.92
N ASP A 155 -3.97 -17.29 -6.77
CA ASP A 155 -3.27 -17.12 -5.49
C ASP A 155 -2.49 -18.37 -5.05
N ALA A 156 -3.01 -19.58 -5.31
CA ALA A 156 -2.33 -20.83 -5.02
C ALA A 156 -0.97 -20.96 -5.75
N VAL A 157 -0.89 -20.49 -7.00
CA VAL A 157 0.36 -20.48 -7.77
C VAL A 157 1.36 -19.49 -7.18
N VAL A 158 0.89 -18.30 -6.78
CA VAL A 158 1.71 -17.29 -6.10
C VAL A 158 2.24 -17.84 -4.77
N SER A 159 1.38 -18.46 -3.96
CA SER A 159 1.77 -19.05 -2.68
C SER A 159 2.86 -20.11 -2.86
N LYS A 160 2.72 -20.99 -3.86
CA LYS A 160 3.77 -21.95 -4.25
C LYS A 160 5.09 -21.23 -4.57
N TYR A 161 5.08 -20.21 -5.42
CA TYR A 161 6.28 -19.48 -5.78
C TYR A 161 6.91 -18.72 -4.61
N VAL A 162 6.12 -18.05 -3.77
CA VAL A 162 6.59 -17.38 -2.56
C VAL A 162 7.29 -18.38 -1.64
N ASN A 163 6.70 -19.55 -1.41
CA ASN A 163 7.33 -20.61 -0.61
C ASN A 163 8.64 -21.12 -1.22
N GLU A 164 8.69 -21.32 -2.54
CA GLU A 164 9.91 -21.74 -3.24
C GLU A 164 11.02 -20.70 -3.17
N ILE A 165 10.69 -19.40 -3.31
CA ILE A 165 11.64 -18.29 -3.17
C ILE A 165 12.18 -18.24 -1.74
N GLN A 166 11.30 -18.35 -0.74
CA GLN A 166 11.67 -18.22 0.67
C GLN A 166 12.51 -19.40 1.18
N LYS A 167 12.35 -20.60 0.61
CA LYS A 167 13.22 -21.75 0.91
C LYS A 167 14.70 -21.49 0.59
N GLN A 168 15.01 -20.50 -0.26
CA GLN A 168 16.38 -20.11 -0.59
C GLN A 168 16.99 -19.14 0.45
N GLY A 169 16.28 -18.87 1.55
CA GLY A 169 16.82 -18.19 2.74
C GLY A 169 16.48 -16.70 2.87
N LYS A 170 15.67 -16.12 1.98
CA LYS A 170 15.22 -14.72 2.08
C LYS A 170 13.70 -14.64 2.16
N LEU A 171 13.19 -14.05 3.25
CA LEU A 171 11.78 -13.70 3.38
C LEU A 171 11.43 -12.56 2.41
N LEU A 172 10.33 -12.70 1.68
CA LEU A 172 9.82 -11.63 0.82
C LEU A 172 9.06 -10.60 1.65
N PRO A 173 9.19 -9.30 1.40
CA PRO A 173 8.45 -8.25 2.12
C PRO A 173 6.99 -8.16 1.62
N THR A 174 6.26 -9.28 1.66
CA THR A 174 4.82 -9.29 1.39
C THR A 174 4.05 -8.82 2.63
N ARG A 175 2.82 -8.33 2.44
CA ARG A 175 1.94 -7.97 3.55
C ARG A 175 1.75 -9.14 4.52
N GLY A 176 1.64 -10.37 3.97
CA GLY A 176 1.56 -11.62 4.72
C GLY A 176 2.71 -11.79 5.71
N ASN A 177 3.94 -11.57 5.25
CA ASN A 177 5.14 -11.80 6.05
C ASN A 177 5.47 -10.63 6.98
N VAL A 178 5.29 -9.39 6.53
CA VAL A 178 5.67 -8.18 7.30
C VAL A 178 4.67 -7.87 8.41
N HIS A 179 3.38 -8.08 8.17
CA HIS A 179 2.32 -7.89 9.17
C HIS A 179 1.88 -9.19 9.85
N ASP A 180 2.61 -10.28 9.64
CA ASP A 180 2.29 -11.62 10.16
C ASP A 180 0.83 -12.05 9.87
N LEU A 181 0.35 -11.68 8.67
CA LEU A 181 -0.99 -11.99 8.18
C LEU A 181 -1.09 -13.37 7.55
N SER A 182 0.04 -13.94 7.15
CA SER A 182 0.11 -15.35 6.79
C SER A 182 0.29 -16.16 8.06
N GLY A 183 -0.63 -17.05 8.36
CA GLY A 183 -0.43 -18.12 9.35
C GLY A 183 0.72 -19.10 9.01
N ALA A 184 1.69 -18.68 8.19
CA ALA A 184 2.93 -19.35 7.84
C ALA A 184 4.03 -19.15 8.89
N ILE A 185 4.01 -18.04 9.65
CA ILE A 185 4.79 -17.89 10.87
C ILE A 185 3.83 -18.14 12.02
N THR A 186 3.52 -19.41 12.29
CA THR A 186 2.84 -19.70 13.54
C THR A 186 3.82 -19.38 14.66
N HIS A 187 3.56 -18.33 15.46
CA HIS A 187 4.21 -18.16 16.77
C HIS A 187 3.99 -19.40 17.65
N LYS A 188 3.21 -20.41 17.24
CA LYS A 188 3.08 -21.72 17.88
C LYS A 188 4.42 -22.28 18.38
N ARG A 189 5.52 -22.22 17.60
CA ARG A 189 6.81 -22.69 18.11
C ARG A 189 7.29 -21.85 19.30
N GLU A 190 7.30 -20.53 19.15
CA GLU A 190 7.72 -19.59 20.19
C GLU A 190 6.82 -19.65 21.44
N ILE A 191 5.50 -19.70 21.26
CA ILE A 191 4.47 -19.87 22.28
C ILE A 191 4.70 -21.15 23.07
N ILE A 192 4.93 -22.28 22.38
CA ILE A 192 5.22 -23.55 23.05
C ILE A 192 6.58 -23.53 23.74
N THR A 193 7.61 -22.90 23.15
CA THR A 193 8.91 -22.73 23.82
C THR A 193 8.76 -21.96 25.13
N LEU A 194 8.09 -20.80 25.12
CA LEU A 194 7.83 -20.01 26.34
C LEU A 194 6.98 -20.77 27.36
N TYR A 195 6.00 -21.56 26.91
CA TYR A 195 5.23 -22.43 27.78
C TYR A 195 6.10 -23.50 28.46
N LEU A 196 6.98 -24.17 27.72
CA LEU A 196 7.92 -25.17 28.25
C LEU A 196 9.00 -24.55 29.16
N GLU A 197 9.32 -23.27 28.98
CA GLU A 197 10.17 -22.48 29.88
C GLU A 197 9.45 -22.03 31.17
N GLY A 198 8.14 -22.30 31.30
CA GLY A 198 7.36 -22.06 32.52
C GLY A 198 6.63 -20.72 32.58
N TYR A 199 6.58 -19.95 31.47
CA TYR A 199 5.79 -18.71 31.42
C TYR A 199 4.28 -18.98 31.42
N LEU A 200 3.50 -18.08 32.01
CA LEU A 200 2.03 -18.20 32.06
C LEU A 200 1.37 -17.64 30.79
N THR A 201 0.20 -18.17 30.41
CA THR A 201 -0.60 -17.71 29.26
C THR A 201 -0.70 -16.18 29.13
N PRO A 202 -0.99 -15.40 30.20
CA PRO A 202 -1.06 -13.94 30.08
C PRO A 202 0.28 -13.29 29.68
N GLU A 203 1.41 -13.83 30.15
CA GLU A 203 2.74 -13.32 29.87
C GLU A 203 3.17 -13.66 28.43
N ILE A 204 2.86 -14.89 28.00
CA ILE A 204 3.09 -15.35 26.63
C ILE A 204 2.26 -14.53 25.64
N ALA A 205 0.98 -14.27 25.96
CA ALA A 205 0.09 -13.45 25.16
C ALA A 205 0.65 -12.03 24.93
N ILE A 206 1.20 -11.40 25.98
CA ILE A 206 1.85 -10.08 25.88
C ILE A 206 3.12 -10.16 25.03
N LYS A 207 4.00 -11.13 25.30
CA LYS A 207 5.29 -11.29 24.60
C LYS A 207 5.13 -11.57 23.10
N THR A 208 4.12 -12.35 22.73
CA THR A 208 3.91 -12.81 21.36
C THR A 208 2.82 -12.03 20.61
N ASN A 209 2.22 -11.03 21.26
CA ASN A 209 1.11 -10.23 20.76
C ASN A 209 -0.11 -11.07 20.31
N HIS A 210 -0.42 -12.11 21.08
CA HIS A 210 -1.55 -13.02 20.85
C HIS A 210 -2.65 -12.84 21.88
N SER A 211 -3.87 -13.27 21.55
CA SER A 211 -4.94 -13.42 22.54
C SER A 211 -4.68 -14.63 23.44
N LYS A 212 -5.14 -14.55 24.70
CA LYS A 212 -5.04 -15.68 25.65
C LYS A 212 -5.67 -16.96 25.08
N ASP A 213 -6.85 -16.84 24.46
CA ASP A 213 -7.53 -17.96 23.81
C ASP A 213 -6.68 -18.62 22.71
N SER A 214 -5.91 -17.82 21.96
CA SER A 214 -5.03 -18.36 20.91
C SER A 214 -3.84 -19.11 21.50
N VAL A 215 -3.25 -18.57 22.58
CA VAL A 215 -2.17 -19.22 23.32
C VAL A 215 -2.64 -20.54 23.94
N ASP A 216 -3.78 -20.54 24.64
CA ASP A 216 -4.35 -21.73 25.27
C ASP A 216 -4.68 -22.81 24.25
N ARG A 217 -5.21 -22.43 23.07
CA ARG A 217 -5.46 -23.36 21.96
C ARG A 217 -4.16 -24.02 21.48
N TYR A 218 -3.07 -23.27 21.35
CA TYR A 218 -1.79 -23.83 20.92
C TYR A 218 -1.20 -24.79 21.95
N ILE A 219 -1.29 -24.46 23.24
CA ILE A 219 -0.87 -25.34 24.34
C ILE A 219 -1.71 -26.63 24.35
N TYR A 220 -3.02 -26.52 24.19
CA TYR A 220 -3.92 -27.67 24.10
C TYR A 220 -3.57 -28.58 22.92
N ASP A 221 -3.34 -28.00 21.74
CA ASP A 221 -2.91 -28.77 20.55
C ASP A 221 -1.56 -29.46 20.75
N TYR A 222 -0.64 -28.88 21.52
CA TYR A 222 0.65 -29.49 21.86
C TYR A 222 0.45 -30.75 22.72
N HIS A 223 -0.30 -30.64 23.83
CA HIS A 223 -0.60 -31.77 24.71
C HIS A 223 -1.30 -32.93 23.99
N ARG A 224 -2.18 -32.63 23.02
CA ARG A 224 -2.84 -33.65 22.21
C ARG A 224 -1.88 -34.48 21.36
N VAL A 225 -0.76 -33.90 20.93
CA VAL A 225 0.25 -34.59 20.11
C VAL A 225 1.25 -35.32 21.01
N GLU A 226 1.58 -34.77 22.18
CA GLU A 226 2.46 -35.42 23.16
C GLU A 226 1.90 -36.73 23.72
N LEU A 227 0.56 -36.87 23.74
CA LEU A 227 -0.15 -38.06 24.22
C LEU A 227 -0.33 -39.18 23.16
N LEU A 228 0.19 -39.00 21.94
CA LEU A 228 0.15 -39.99 20.84
C LEU A 228 1.51 -40.69 20.66
#